data_AF-A0A975I2E2-F1
#
_entry.id   AF-A0A975I2E2-F1
#
_cell.length_a   1.000
_cell.length_b   1.000
_cell.length_c   1.000
_cell.angle_alpha   90.00
_cell.angle_beta   90.00
_cell.angle_gamma   90.00
#
_symmetry.space_group_name_H-M   'P 1'
#
loop_
_entity.id
_entity.type
_entity.pdbx_description
1 polymer ?
#
loop_
_entity_poly.entity_id
_entity_poly.type
_entity_poly.pdbx_seq_one_letter_code
_entity_poly.pdbx_strand_id
1 'polypeptide(L)'
;MLVIDRDANRLYETGNSYPQAGGAWRASGGAVFHTDSNTVRPGGQPGWTSADAAGLPIFPGLARYDEASTGVIRHALRFTASTTRRAYVPPATHWASSNTSANVPPMGMRVRLKASYVIPASFSTESKAILQSMKTYGMLLADNGSNWYVSGAPDPRWNNDKLVSELGSVKGSSFEVVRMDGLVTP
;
A
#
# COMPACT_ATOMS: atom_id res chain seq x y z
N MET A 1 12.79 -1.38 6.91
CA MET A 1 12.52 -0.77 8.23
C MET A 1 11.74 0.51 8.00
N LEU A 2 10.82 0.88 8.90
CA LEU A 2 10.05 2.12 8.86
C LEU A 2 10.33 2.91 10.13
N VAL A 3 10.73 4.18 10.01
CA VAL A 3 11.02 5.07 11.14
C VAL A 3 10.28 6.37 10.93
N ILE A 4 9.51 6.79 11.94
CA ILE A 4 8.77 8.05 11.92
C ILE A 4 9.46 9.01 12.88
N ASP A 5 9.94 10.11 12.34
CA ASP A 5 10.46 11.25 13.09
C ASP A 5 9.36 12.32 13.15
N ARG A 6 8.68 12.37 14.29
CA ARG A 6 7.56 13.29 14.52
C ARG A 6 8.00 14.73 14.70
N ASP A 7 9.22 14.95 15.18
CA ASP A 7 9.74 16.29 15.46
C ASP A 7 10.17 16.97 14.16
N ALA A 8 10.70 16.19 13.20
CA ALA A 8 11.08 16.68 11.88
C ALA A 8 9.99 16.52 10.80
N ASN A 9 8.85 15.90 11.11
CA ASN A 9 7.83 15.50 10.13
C ASN A 9 8.42 14.67 8.97
N ARG A 10 9.18 13.63 9.31
CA ARG A 10 9.83 12.74 8.34
C ARG A 10 9.46 11.29 8.56
N LEU A 11 9.36 10.57 7.45
CA LEU A 11 9.24 9.13 7.38
C LEU A 11 10.46 8.59 6.62
N TYR A 12 11.23 7.74 7.26
CA TYR A 12 12.38 7.06 6.67
C TYR A 12 12.03 5.59 6.45
N GLU A 13 12.19 5.12 5.22
CA GLU A 13 11.87 3.75 4.84
C GLU A 13 13.06 3.10 4.14
N THR A 14 13.43 1.91 4.58
CA THR A 14 14.52 1.13 3.99
C THR A 14 14.05 -0.25 3.55
N GLY A 15 14.48 -0.68 2.37
CA GLY A 15 14.21 -2.01 1.82
C GLY A 15 15.27 -3.04 2.26
N ASN A 16 14.87 -4.32 2.35
CA ASN A 16 15.76 -5.47 2.64
C ASN A 16 16.85 -5.16 3.67
N SER A 17 16.41 -4.75 4.86
CA SER A 17 17.30 -4.23 5.89
C SER A 17 17.73 -5.33 6.85
N TYR A 18 19.04 -5.48 7.03
CA TYR A 18 19.64 -6.49 7.88
C TYR A 18 20.55 -5.82 8.93
N PRO A 19 20.37 -6.14 10.23
CA PRO A 19 21.26 -5.64 11.26
C PRO A 19 22.67 -6.21 11.02
N GLN A 20 23.66 -5.41 11.36
CA GLN A 20 25.08 -5.76 11.32
C GLN A 20 25.67 -5.71 12.74
N ALA A 21 26.88 -6.23 12.91
CA ALA A 21 27.62 -6.06 14.16
C ALA A 21 27.83 -4.57 14.49
N GLY A 22 27.83 -4.24 15.79
CA GLY A 22 28.05 -2.86 16.24
C GLY A 22 26.85 -1.91 16.04
N GLY A 23 25.66 -2.43 15.78
CA GLY A 23 24.42 -1.63 15.67
C GLY A 23 24.18 -0.98 14.30
N ALA A 24 25.03 -1.24 13.31
CA ALA A 24 24.84 -0.77 11.94
C ALA A 24 23.76 -1.58 11.20
N TRP A 25 23.28 -1.04 10.08
CA TRP A 25 22.29 -1.69 9.21
C TRP A 25 22.75 -1.66 7.76
N ARG A 26 22.53 -2.77 7.05
CA ARG A 26 22.67 -2.84 5.59
C ARG A 26 21.30 -2.92 4.95
N ALA A 27 21.00 -2.04 4.00
CA ALA A 27 19.73 -2.00 3.28
C ALA A 27 19.97 -1.99 1.77
N SER A 28 19.02 -2.51 0.99
CA SER A 28 19.09 -2.47 -0.48
C SER A 28 18.77 -1.08 -1.06
N GLY A 29 18.19 -0.20 -0.25
CA GLY A 29 17.82 1.15 -0.63
C GLY A 29 17.07 1.85 0.50
N GLY A 30 16.94 3.17 0.39
CA GLY A 30 16.22 4.00 1.34
C GLY A 30 15.51 5.17 0.67
N ALA A 31 14.39 5.59 1.24
CA ALA A 31 13.65 6.78 0.84
C ALA A 31 13.24 7.59 2.08
N VAL A 32 13.22 8.91 1.92
CA VAL A 32 12.76 9.86 2.93
C VAL A 32 11.54 10.56 2.38
N PHE A 33 10.49 10.60 3.20
CA PHE A 33 9.22 11.22 2.88
C PHE A 33 8.89 12.30 3.90
N HIS A 34 8.28 13.38 3.42
CA HIS A 34 7.73 14.45 4.22
C HIS A 34 6.29 14.09 4.60
N THR A 35 5.95 14.19 5.88
CA THR A 35 4.60 13.90 6.38
C THR A 35 3.73 15.16 6.55
N ASP A 36 4.30 16.32 6.25
CA ASP A 36 3.72 17.66 6.39
C ASP A 36 3.42 18.33 5.04
N SER A 37 3.61 17.63 3.92
CA SER A 37 3.46 18.18 2.57
C SER A 37 2.94 17.17 1.55
N ASN A 38 2.18 17.67 0.57
CA ASN A 38 1.78 16.89 -0.61
C ASN A 38 2.94 16.70 -1.62
N THR A 39 4.00 17.50 -1.52
CA THR A 39 5.29 17.17 -2.17
C THR A 39 6.00 16.16 -1.28
N VAL A 40 5.49 14.92 -1.27
CA VAL A 40 5.84 13.89 -0.28
C VAL A 40 7.33 13.51 -0.33
N ARG A 41 8.00 13.69 -1.47
CA ARG A 41 9.44 13.42 -1.64
C ARG A 41 10.13 14.57 -2.37
N PRO A 42 10.44 15.69 -1.69
CA PRO A 42 11.15 16.80 -2.32
C PRO A 42 12.51 16.35 -2.87
N GLY A 43 12.82 16.74 -4.10
CA GLY A 43 14.01 16.28 -4.84
C GLY A 43 13.90 14.87 -5.44
N GLY A 44 12.81 14.13 -5.18
CA GLY A 44 12.51 12.89 -5.87
C GLY A 44 12.24 13.11 -7.36
N GLN A 45 12.77 12.25 -8.22
CA GLN A 45 12.58 12.33 -9.67
C GLN A 45 11.64 11.23 -10.19
N PRO A 46 10.94 11.47 -11.30
CA PRO A 46 10.27 10.41 -12.06
C PRO A 46 11.22 9.22 -12.30
N GLY A 47 10.74 8.00 -12.05
CA GLY A 47 11.54 6.77 -12.13
C GLY A 47 12.27 6.40 -10.85
N TRP A 48 12.24 7.21 -9.79
CA TRP A 48 12.81 6.79 -8.50
C TRP A 48 11.89 5.83 -7.77
N THR A 49 12.43 4.67 -7.39
CA THR A 49 11.77 3.71 -6.50
C THR A 49 11.94 4.07 -5.01
N SER A 50 11.35 3.27 -4.13
CA SER A 50 11.54 3.32 -2.68
C SER A 50 11.68 1.90 -2.11
N ALA A 51 11.43 1.72 -0.80
CA ALA A 51 11.23 0.37 -0.25
C ALA A 51 9.93 -0.30 -0.78
N ASP A 52 9.05 0.50 -1.36
CA ASP A 52 7.88 0.15 -2.15
C ASP A 52 8.19 0.26 -3.65
N ALA A 53 7.86 -0.76 -4.44
CA ALA A 53 8.20 -0.78 -5.87
C ALA A 53 7.54 0.33 -6.69
N ALA A 54 6.36 0.82 -6.31
CA ALA A 54 5.71 1.96 -6.96
C ALA A 54 6.36 3.31 -6.62
N GLY A 55 7.31 3.33 -5.68
CA GLY A 55 7.93 4.55 -5.16
C GLY A 55 7.07 5.30 -4.14
N LEU A 56 5.97 4.69 -3.67
CA LEU A 56 5.08 5.25 -2.66
C LEU A 56 5.64 5.05 -1.23
N PRO A 57 5.27 5.89 -0.25
CA PRO A 57 5.56 5.59 1.14
C PRO A 57 4.73 4.38 1.62
N ILE A 58 5.37 3.42 2.30
CA ILE A 58 4.73 2.21 2.85
C ILE A 58 3.80 2.57 4.00
N PHE A 59 4.31 3.30 5.00
CA PHE A 59 3.62 3.51 6.28
C PHE A 59 2.19 4.05 6.14
N PRO A 60 1.90 5.08 5.31
CA PRO A 60 0.55 5.61 5.17
C PRO A 60 -0.47 4.64 4.57
N GLY A 61 -0.01 3.57 3.90
CA GLY A 61 -0.87 2.56 3.29
C GLY A 61 -1.14 1.34 4.18
N LEU A 62 -0.51 1.23 5.36
CA LEU A 62 -0.64 0.07 6.22
C LEU A 62 -1.94 0.10 7.03
N ALA A 63 -2.67 -1.02 7.08
CA ALA A 63 -3.71 -1.20 8.10
C ALA A 63 -3.06 -1.27 9.49
N ARG A 64 -3.52 -0.45 10.45
CA ARG A 64 -3.00 -0.43 11.82
C ARG A 64 -4.04 -0.95 12.80
N TYR A 65 -3.62 -1.77 13.75
CA TYR A 65 -4.52 -2.45 14.68
C TYR A 65 -5.32 -1.44 15.53
N ASP A 66 -4.65 -0.40 16.02
CA ASP A 66 -5.29 0.62 16.86
C ASP A 66 -6.38 1.41 16.11
N GLU A 67 -6.36 1.44 14.78
CA GLU A 67 -7.44 2.00 13.97
C GLU A 67 -8.53 0.96 13.70
N ALA A 68 -8.12 -0.22 13.23
CA ALA A 68 -9.04 -1.29 12.85
C ALA A 68 -9.92 -1.76 14.01
N SER A 69 -9.35 -1.88 15.21
CA SER A 69 -10.04 -2.28 16.43
C SER A 69 -11.13 -1.27 16.88
N THR A 70 -11.03 -0.01 16.46
CA THR A 70 -12.08 1.01 16.67
C THR A 70 -13.22 0.92 15.65
N GLY A 71 -13.09 0.04 14.64
CA GLY A 71 -14.04 -0.12 13.54
C GLY A 71 -13.83 0.87 12.38
N VAL A 72 -12.82 1.75 12.45
CA VAL A 72 -12.63 2.81 11.43
C VAL A 72 -11.15 2.97 11.09
N ILE A 73 -10.81 2.81 9.80
CA ILE A 73 -9.55 3.24 9.21
C ILE A 73 -9.83 4.41 8.26
N ARG A 74 -9.13 5.54 8.44
CA ARG A 74 -9.42 6.82 7.74
C ARG A 74 -8.48 7.14 6.58
N HIS A 75 -7.93 6.12 5.93
CA HIS A 75 -7.01 6.31 4.81
C HIS A 75 -7.14 5.16 3.80
N ALA A 76 -6.56 5.38 2.61
CA ALA A 76 -6.44 4.34 1.60
C ALA A 76 -5.41 3.29 2.05
N LEU A 77 -5.61 2.05 1.64
CA LEU A 77 -4.66 0.97 1.90
C LEU A 77 -3.74 0.75 0.69
N ARG A 78 -2.65 0.02 0.89
CA ARG A 78 -1.83 -0.50 -0.21
C ARG A 78 -2.09 -1.97 -0.46
N PHE A 79 -1.95 -2.41 -1.71
CA PHE A 79 -2.05 -3.82 -2.07
C PHE A 79 -1.03 -4.22 -3.16
N THR A 80 -0.93 -5.52 -3.42
CA THR A 80 -0.01 -6.10 -4.42
C THR A 80 -0.73 -6.86 -5.53
N ALA A 81 -0.05 -6.99 -6.67
CA ALA A 81 -0.47 -7.82 -7.81
C ALA A 81 0.70 -8.65 -8.31
N SER A 82 0.45 -9.84 -8.87
CA SER A 82 1.53 -10.74 -9.31
C SER A 82 2.25 -10.24 -10.56
N THR A 83 1.53 -9.50 -11.41
CA THR A 83 2.04 -8.98 -12.67
C THR A 83 1.55 -7.55 -12.87
N THR A 84 2.48 -6.64 -13.13
CA THR A 84 2.20 -5.22 -13.36
C THR A 84 2.79 -4.75 -14.68
N ARG A 85 2.32 -3.60 -15.16
CA ARG A 85 2.80 -2.96 -16.39
C ARG A 85 4.11 -2.22 -16.13
N ARG A 86 4.94 -2.10 -17.16
CA ARG A 86 6.05 -1.15 -17.27
C ARG A 86 5.49 0.27 -17.44
N ALA A 87 4.75 0.72 -16.44
CA ALA A 87 4.08 2.02 -16.38
C ALA A 87 3.63 2.30 -14.94
N TYR A 88 3.44 3.57 -14.61
CA TYR A 88 2.85 3.99 -13.34
C TYR A 88 1.87 5.14 -13.54
N VAL A 89 1.04 5.40 -12.54
CA VAL A 89 0.16 6.57 -12.47
C VAL A 89 0.49 7.35 -11.19
N PRO A 90 0.71 8.68 -11.26
CA PRO A 90 0.94 9.50 -10.09
C PRO A 90 -0.15 9.34 -9.02
N PRO A 91 0.18 9.36 -7.72
CA PRO A 91 1.46 9.78 -7.15
C PRO A 91 2.55 8.70 -7.12
N ALA A 92 2.33 7.50 -7.68
CA ALA A 92 3.45 6.57 -7.89
C ALA A 92 4.50 7.21 -8.81
N THR A 93 5.76 6.83 -8.61
CA THR A 93 6.90 7.41 -9.34
C THR A 93 7.69 6.37 -10.11
N HIS A 94 7.37 5.08 -9.96
CA HIS A 94 8.17 3.99 -10.51
C HIS A 94 7.33 2.77 -10.89
N TRP A 95 7.86 1.94 -11.79
CA TRP A 95 7.32 0.63 -12.18
C TRP A 95 8.37 -0.45 -11.94
N ALA A 96 7.96 -1.66 -11.55
CA ALA A 96 8.89 -2.78 -11.32
C ALA A 96 8.62 -3.95 -12.28
N SER A 97 8.50 -3.66 -13.58
CA SER A 97 8.17 -4.66 -14.58
C SER A 97 8.77 -4.30 -15.94
N SER A 98 9.00 -5.31 -16.79
CA SER A 98 9.30 -5.15 -18.21
C SER A 98 8.08 -5.35 -19.11
N ASN A 99 6.95 -5.79 -18.56
CA ASN A 99 5.73 -6.11 -19.33
C ASN A 99 5.02 -4.84 -19.81
N THR A 100 4.88 -4.65 -21.12
CA THR A 100 4.24 -3.45 -21.71
C THR A 100 2.75 -3.60 -21.98
N SER A 101 2.18 -4.79 -21.77
CA SER A 101 0.77 -5.10 -22.06
C SER A 101 -0.20 -4.17 -21.32
N ALA A 102 -1.20 -3.67 -22.04
CA ALA A 102 -2.26 -2.87 -21.44
C ALA A 102 -3.25 -3.70 -20.58
N ASN A 103 -3.15 -5.03 -20.61
CA ASN A 103 -4.02 -5.94 -19.86
C ASN A 103 -3.53 -6.20 -18.41
N VAL A 104 -2.40 -5.60 -18.01
CA VAL A 104 -1.90 -5.66 -16.63
C VAL A 104 -1.87 -4.26 -16.03
N PRO A 105 -2.10 -4.13 -14.71
CA PRO A 105 -2.27 -2.83 -14.08
C PRO A 105 -0.93 -2.06 -13.96
N PRO A 106 -0.91 -0.73 -14.13
CA PRO A 106 0.24 0.09 -13.80
C PRO A 106 0.39 0.26 -12.27
N MET A 107 1.62 0.49 -11.80
CA MET A 107 1.85 0.89 -10.41
C MET A 107 1.10 2.19 -10.09
N GLY A 108 0.65 2.34 -8.84
CA GLY A 108 -0.19 3.47 -8.43
C GLY A 108 -1.66 3.37 -8.84
N MET A 109 -2.07 2.32 -9.59
CA MET A 109 -3.48 2.09 -9.92
C MET A 109 -4.33 2.08 -8.65
N ARG A 110 -5.37 2.91 -8.63
CA ARG A 110 -6.35 3.00 -7.54
C ARG A 110 -7.56 2.13 -7.83
N VAL A 111 -7.89 1.26 -6.89
CA VAL A 111 -9.12 0.48 -6.88
C VAL A 111 -9.95 0.86 -5.66
N ARG A 112 -11.26 0.58 -5.70
CA ARG A 112 -12.11 0.65 -4.50
C ARG A 112 -13.10 -0.49 -4.49
N LEU A 113 -13.49 -0.91 -3.30
CA LEU A 113 -14.56 -1.90 -3.13
C LEU A 113 -15.88 -1.25 -3.57
N LYS A 114 -16.65 -1.94 -4.42
CA LYS A 114 -17.89 -1.39 -4.98
C LYS A 114 -18.85 -0.97 -3.87
N ALA A 115 -19.57 0.12 -4.08
CA ALA A 115 -20.58 0.60 -3.14
C ALA A 115 -21.64 -0.48 -2.82
N SER A 116 -22.00 -1.30 -3.82
CA SER A 116 -22.98 -2.39 -3.71
C SER A 116 -22.50 -3.63 -2.96
N TYR A 117 -21.19 -3.78 -2.70
CA TYR A 117 -20.70 -4.93 -1.93
C TYR A 117 -21.24 -4.88 -0.48
N VAL A 118 -21.92 -5.92 -0.03
CA VAL A 118 -22.43 -5.97 1.35
C VAL A 118 -21.34 -6.55 2.25
N ILE A 119 -20.86 -5.76 3.20
CA ILE A 119 -19.91 -6.24 4.21
C ILE A 119 -20.66 -7.17 5.17
N PRO A 120 -20.28 -8.45 5.32
CA PRO A 120 -21.02 -9.38 6.17
C PRO A 120 -21.03 -8.92 7.63
N ALA A 121 -22.21 -8.90 8.24
CA ALA A 121 -22.38 -8.49 9.64
C ALA A 121 -21.61 -9.39 10.62
N SER A 122 -21.41 -10.67 10.24
CA SER A 122 -20.69 -11.69 11.01
C SER A 122 -19.17 -11.47 11.05
N PHE A 123 -18.61 -10.60 10.21
CA PHE A 123 -17.17 -10.36 10.18
C PHE A 123 -16.69 -9.67 11.45
N SER A 124 -15.40 -9.88 11.77
CA SER A 124 -14.71 -9.16 12.84
C SER A 124 -14.80 -7.64 12.66
N THR A 125 -14.64 -6.91 13.77
CA THR A 125 -14.58 -5.44 13.76
C THR A 125 -13.47 -4.95 12.83
N GLU A 126 -12.31 -5.61 12.89
CA GLU A 126 -11.13 -5.30 12.09
C GLU A 126 -11.38 -5.52 10.59
N SER A 127 -11.93 -6.66 10.19
CA SER A 127 -12.28 -6.92 8.78
C SER A 127 -13.32 -5.92 8.28
N LYS A 128 -14.31 -5.57 9.09
CA LYS A 128 -15.31 -4.56 8.74
C LYS A 128 -14.66 -3.19 8.55
N ALA A 129 -13.73 -2.79 9.42
CA ALA A 129 -12.99 -1.54 9.30
C ALA A 129 -12.15 -1.49 8.01
N ILE A 130 -11.44 -2.57 7.70
CA ILE A 130 -10.62 -2.72 6.50
C ILE A 130 -11.50 -2.65 5.23
N LEU A 131 -12.58 -3.42 5.16
CA LEU A 131 -13.48 -3.42 3.99
C LEU A 131 -14.19 -2.07 3.82
N GLN A 132 -14.54 -1.40 4.92
CA GLN A 132 -15.14 -0.07 4.88
C GLN A 132 -14.13 0.98 4.39
N SER A 133 -12.85 0.87 4.77
CA SER A 133 -11.82 1.77 4.25
C SER A 133 -11.55 1.53 2.77
N MET A 134 -11.57 0.28 2.30
CA MET A 134 -11.51 -0.07 0.88
C MET A 134 -12.67 0.50 0.06
N LYS A 135 -13.87 0.63 0.64
CA LYS A 135 -15.00 1.32 -0.01
C LYS A 135 -14.79 2.83 -0.07
N THR A 136 -14.42 3.41 1.06
CA THR A 136 -14.43 4.87 1.28
C THR A 136 -13.21 5.54 0.66
N TYR A 137 -12.03 4.99 0.92
CA TYR A 137 -10.74 5.55 0.52
C TYR A 137 -10.06 4.74 -0.59
N GLY A 138 -10.47 3.50 -0.81
CA GLY A 138 -9.88 2.64 -1.83
C GLY A 138 -8.51 2.10 -1.45
N MET A 139 -7.82 1.55 -2.44
CA MET A 139 -6.48 0.98 -2.31
C MET A 139 -5.60 1.36 -3.49
N LEU A 140 -4.30 1.42 -3.27
CA LEU A 140 -3.27 1.73 -4.27
C LEU A 140 -2.42 0.50 -4.55
N LEU A 141 -2.23 0.18 -5.84
CA LEU A 141 -1.33 -0.88 -6.26
C LEU A 141 0.11 -0.41 -6.06
N ALA A 142 0.81 -1.02 -5.12
CA ALA A 142 2.08 -0.51 -4.62
C ALA A 142 3.27 -1.43 -4.95
N ASP A 143 3.03 -2.74 -5.08
CA ASP A 143 4.12 -3.68 -5.34
C ASP A 143 3.71 -4.90 -6.14
N ASN A 144 4.73 -5.61 -6.62
CA ASN A 144 4.58 -6.95 -7.13
C ASN A 144 4.56 -7.94 -5.97
N GLY A 145 3.60 -8.85 -5.98
CA GLY A 145 3.44 -9.85 -4.92
C GLY A 145 2.22 -10.72 -5.15
N SER A 146 1.72 -11.38 -4.10
CA SER A 146 0.48 -12.13 -4.21
C SER A 146 -0.70 -11.21 -4.55
N ASN A 147 -1.59 -11.68 -5.43
CA ASN A 147 -2.74 -10.88 -5.87
C ASN A 147 -3.63 -10.49 -4.69
N TRP A 148 -3.98 -9.21 -4.60
CA TRP A 148 -4.91 -8.64 -3.61
C TRP A 148 -4.44 -8.69 -2.15
N TYR A 149 -3.15 -8.95 -1.90
CA TYR A 149 -2.63 -8.92 -0.53
C TYR A 149 -2.55 -7.48 -0.03
N VAL A 150 -3.07 -7.26 1.17
CA VAL A 150 -3.03 -5.98 1.88
C VAL A 150 -2.05 -6.09 3.03
N SER A 151 -1.27 -5.03 3.25
CA SER A 151 -0.26 -5.00 4.30
C SER A 151 -0.82 -4.36 5.58
N GLY A 152 -0.61 -5.04 6.70
CA GLY A 152 -0.84 -4.50 8.04
C GLY A 152 0.47 -4.14 8.74
N ALA A 153 0.44 -3.14 9.63
CA ALA A 153 1.52 -2.92 10.57
C ALA A 153 1.63 -4.12 11.53
N PRO A 154 2.84 -4.62 11.83
CA PRO A 154 3.02 -5.74 12.74
C PRO A 154 2.43 -5.43 14.12
N ASP A 155 1.50 -6.27 14.57
CA ASP A 155 0.91 -6.17 15.90
C ASP A 155 0.47 -7.57 16.36
N PRO A 156 0.86 -8.02 17.57
CA PRO A 156 0.49 -9.35 18.06
C PRO A 156 -1.01 -9.51 18.34
N ARG A 157 -1.78 -8.41 18.41
CA ARG A 157 -3.22 -8.43 18.66
C ARG A 157 -4.04 -8.78 17.41
N TRP A 158 -3.43 -8.81 16.23
CA TRP A 158 -4.10 -9.26 15.01
C TRP A 158 -4.48 -10.74 15.09
N ASN A 159 -5.76 -11.05 14.85
CA ASN A 159 -6.18 -12.42 14.55
C ASN A 159 -6.03 -12.67 13.04
N ASN A 160 -4.82 -13.05 12.63
CA ASN A 160 -4.49 -13.23 11.20
C ASN A 160 -5.29 -14.34 10.53
N ASP A 161 -5.58 -15.45 11.22
CA ASP A 161 -6.37 -16.54 10.65
C ASP A 161 -7.78 -16.07 10.27
N LYS A 162 -8.40 -15.29 11.16
CA LYS A 162 -9.72 -14.70 10.91
C LYS A 162 -9.68 -13.66 9.80
N LEU A 163 -8.67 -12.79 9.77
CA LEU A 163 -8.49 -11.80 8.70
C LEU A 163 -8.32 -12.48 7.34
N VAL A 164 -7.45 -13.50 7.26
CA VAL A 164 -7.21 -14.26 6.01
C VAL A 164 -8.49 -14.95 5.54
N SER A 165 -9.22 -15.59 6.44
CA SER A 165 -10.51 -16.21 6.14
C SER A 165 -11.55 -15.21 5.63
N GLU A 166 -11.76 -14.11 6.34
CA GLU A 166 -12.83 -13.14 6.05
C GLU A 166 -12.51 -12.31 4.81
N LEU A 167 -11.31 -11.73 4.75
CA LEU A 167 -10.88 -10.91 3.60
C LEU A 167 -10.66 -11.77 2.35
N GLY A 168 -10.21 -13.02 2.51
CA GLY A 168 -10.03 -13.96 1.40
C GLY A 168 -11.33 -14.35 0.68
N SER A 169 -12.49 -14.14 1.33
CA SER A 169 -13.79 -14.34 0.69
C SER A 169 -14.16 -13.23 -0.31
N VAL A 170 -13.48 -12.08 -0.27
CA VAL A 170 -13.78 -10.94 -1.12
C VAL A 170 -13.14 -11.11 -2.48
N LYS A 171 -13.97 -11.29 -3.51
CA LYS A 171 -13.49 -11.47 -4.89
C LYS A 171 -12.99 -10.16 -5.48
N GLY A 172 -11.93 -10.22 -6.29
CA GLY A 172 -11.43 -9.08 -7.07
C GLY A 172 -12.49 -8.41 -7.96
N SER A 173 -13.48 -9.18 -8.45
CA SER A 173 -14.63 -8.64 -9.20
C SER A 173 -15.58 -7.75 -8.38
N SER A 174 -15.44 -7.75 -7.05
CA SER A 174 -16.13 -6.84 -6.14
C SER A 174 -15.50 -5.45 -6.11
N PHE A 175 -14.33 -5.27 -6.71
CA PHE A 175 -13.66 -3.99 -6.84
C PHE A 175 -13.94 -3.35 -8.20
N GLU A 176 -13.74 -2.05 -8.26
CA GLU A 176 -13.71 -1.26 -9.48
C GLU A 176 -12.46 -0.41 -9.52
N VAL A 177 -11.92 -0.20 -10.72
CA VAL A 177 -10.80 0.70 -10.94
C VAL A 177 -11.33 2.13 -10.93
N VAL A 178 -10.74 2.98 -10.11
CA VAL A 178 -11.06 4.39 -10.09
C VAL A 178 -10.38 5.03 -11.30
N ARG A 179 -11.12 5.86 -12.05
CA ARG A 179 -10.52 6.59 -13.18
C ARG A 179 -9.35 7.42 -12.68
N MET A 180 -8.22 7.33 -13.37
CA MET A 180 -7.02 8.11 -13.11
C MET A 180 -6.49 8.63 -14.45
N ASP A 181 -5.84 9.79 -14.39
CA ASP A 181 -5.20 10.42 -15.53
C ASP A 181 -3.68 10.51 -15.29
N GLY A 182 -2.90 10.76 -16.34
CA GLY A 182 -1.45 10.93 -16.21
C GLY A 182 -0.64 9.63 -16.17
N LEU A 183 -1.06 8.60 -16.91
CA LEU A 183 -0.25 7.39 -17.09
C LEU A 183 1.14 7.76 -17.63
N VAL A 184 2.19 7.37 -16.90
CA VAL A 184 3.57 7.51 -17.33
C VAL A 184 4.08 6.18 -17.84
N THR A 185 4.53 6.19 -19.08
CA THR A 185 5.31 5.12 -19.70
C THR A 185 6.76 5.56 -19.87
N PRO A 186 7.71 4.63 -19.92
CA PRO A 186 9.10 4.89 -20.26
C PRO A 186 9.29 5.57 -21.62
#